data_AF-A0A7J4JTM0-F1
#
_entry.id   AF-A0A7J4JTM0-F1
#
_cell.length_a   1.000
_cell.length_b   1.000
_cell.length_c   1.000
_cell.angle_alpha   90.00
_cell.angle_beta   90.00
_cell.angle_gamma   90.00
#
_symmetry.space_group_name_H-M   'P 1'
#
loop_
_entity.id
_entity.type
_entity.pdbx_description
1 polymer ?
#
loop_
_entity_poly.entity_id
_entity_poly.type
_entity_poly.pdbx_seq_one_letter_code
_entity_poly.pdbx_strand_id
1 'polypeptide(L)'
;MKLKAANAPNRLVFDALAFSLNGRKAVGEEFIQEALSKQHSQGYFIEHGGFDSSYNAVSILKLELYQLYFPSSQIENAIKESMAWEKTRILPSGEVN
;
A
#
# COMPACT_ATOMS: atom_id res chain seq x y z
N MET A 1 -19.30 -2.69 2.83
CA MET A 1 -19.28 -1.25 2.52
C MET A 1 -18.74 -1.07 1.11
N LYS A 2 -19.35 -0.27 0.22
CA LYS A 2 -18.77 0.00 -1.11
C LYS A 2 -17.72 1.11 -0.96
N LEU A 3 -16.45 0.72 -0.95
CA LEU A 3 -15.33 1.65 -0.72
C LEU A 3 -15.18 2.59 -1.92
N LYS A 4 -15.39 3.89 -1.71
CA LYS A 4 -15.31 4.91 -2.79
C LYS A 4 -13.92 5.01 -3.44
N ALA A 5 -12.88 4.49 -2.78
CA ALA A 5 -11.49 4.53 -3.22
C ALA A 5 -10.94 3.14 -3.65
N ALA A 6 -11.81 2.17 -3.98
CA ALA A 6 -11.37 0.80 -4.31
C ALA A 6 -10.36 0.70 -5.48
N ASN A 7 -10.29 1.73 -6.33
CA ASN A 7 -9.36 1.81 -7.46
C ASN A 7 -8.11 2.65 -7.17
N ALA A 8 -7.90 3.03 -5.90
CA ALA A 8 -6.75 3.79 -5.41
C ALA A 8 -6.27 3.19 -4.08
N PRO A 9 -5.54 2.06 -4.11
CA PRO A 9 -5.10 1.33 -2.93
C PRO A 9 -4.31 2.20 -1.95
N ASN A 10 -3.54 3.18 -2.42
CA ASN A 10 -2.84 4.11 -1.53
C ASN A 10 -3.80 4.78 -0.53
N ARG A 11 -4.97 5.24 -0.98
CA ARG A 11 -6.02 5.86 -0.14
C ARG A 11 -6.60 4.87 0.86
N LEU A 12 -6.72 3.60 0.49
CA LEU A 12 -7.14 2.56 1.42
C LEU A 12 -6.13 2.37 2.56
N VAL A 13 -4.82 2.45 2.27
CA VAL A 13 -3.79 2.38 3.33
C VAL A 13 -3.84 3.63 4.24
N PHE A 14 -4.12 4.82 3.68
CA PHE A 14 -4.36 6.03 4.49
C PHE A 14 -5.56 5.86 5.43
N ASP A 15 -6.69 5.40 4.91
CA ASP A 15 -7.91 5.18 5.69
C ASP A 15 -7.67 4.10 6.76
N ALA A 16 -6.98 3.01 6.41
CA ALA A 16 -6.60 1.96 7.35
C ALA A 16 -5.85 2.52 8.54
N LEU A 17 -4.80 3.31 8.30
CA LEU A 17 -4.01 3.90 9.35
C LEU A 17 -4.84 4.89 10.19
N ALA A 18 -5.62 5.76 9.55
CA ALA A 18 -6.43 6.76 10.24
C ALA A 18 -7.47 6.12 11.18
N PHE A 19 -8.20 5.12 10.70
CA PHE A 19 -9.19 4.41 11.51
C PHE A 19 -8.56 3.54 12.59
N SER A 20 -7.43 2.89 12.31
CA SER A 20 -6.74 2.09 13.31
C SER A 20 -6.17 2.94 14.46
N LEU A 21 -5.67 4.14 14.17
CA LEU A 21 -5.10 5.03 15.19
C LEU A 21 -6.15 5.87 15.95
N ASN A 22 -7.36 6.02 15.42
CA ASN A 22 -8.44 6.80 16.07
C ASN A 22 -9.40 5.97 16.93
N GLY A 23 -9.02 4.74 17.26
CA GLY A 23 -9.82 3.82 18.11
C GLY A 23 -10.85 3.00 17.34
N ARG A 24 -10.87 3.06 16.00
CA ARG A 24 -11.75 2.27 15.13
C ARG A 24 -10.98 1.15 14.41
N LYS A 25 -10.19 0.39 15.16
CA LYS A 25 -9.28 -0.63 14.63
C LYS A 25 -9.94 -1.64 13.67
N ALA A 26 -11.12 -2.16 14.00
CA ALA A 26 -11.81 -3.11 13.13
C ALA A 26 -12.12 -2.52 11.73
N VAL A 27 -12.47 -1.23 11.67
CA VAL A 27 -12.68 -0.53 10.39
C VAL A 27 -11.36 -0.39 9.64
N GLY A 28 -10.29 -0.04 10.34
CA GLY A 28 -8.96 0.04 9.74
C GLY A 28 -8.45 -1.32 9.20
N GLU A 29 -8.79 -2.41 9.89
CA GLU A 29 -8.52 -3.79 9.45
C GLU A 29 -9.27 -4.15 8.16
N GLU A 30 -10.50 -3.68 7.97
CA GLU A 30 -11.22 -3.85 6.68
C GLU A 30 -10.48 -3.12 5.54
N PHE A 31 -10.04 -1.89 5.78
CA PHE A 31 -9.33 -1.10 4.78
C PHE A 31 -7.96 -1.69 4.40
N ILE A 32 -7.18 -2.14 5.38
CA ILE A 32 -5.85 -2.71 5.10
C ILE A 32 -5.98 -4.03 4.32
N GLN A 33 -6.96 -4.87 4.65
CA GLN A 33 -7.18 -6.12 3.92
C GLN A 33 -7.63 -5.87 2.48
N GLU A 34 -8.51 -4.87 2.26
CA GLU A 34 -8.85 -4.47 0.89
C GLU A 34 -7.61 -3.95 0.16
N ALA A 35 -6.81 -3.07 0.77
CA ALA A 35 -5.60 -2.52 0.16
C ALA A 35 -4.63 -3.62 -0.28
N LEU A 36 -4.33 -4.57 0.62
CA LEU A 36 -3.46 -5.71 0.36
C LEU A 36 -4.01 -6.61 -0.77
N SER A 37 -5.32 -6.79 -0.86
CA SER A 37 -5.95 -7.54 -1.96
C SER A 37 -5.76 -6.91 -3.34
N LYS A 38 -5.38 -5.62 -3.40
CA LYS A 38 -5.09 -4.89 -4.65
C LYS A 38 -3.62 -4.89 -5.04
N GLN A 39 -2.75 -5.56 -4.29
CA GLN A 39 -1.37 -5.75 -4.70
C GLN A 39 -1.35 -6.61 -5.97
N HIS A 40 -0.74 -6.10 -7.02
CA HIS A 40 -0.53 -6.82 -8.27
C HIS A 40 0.46 -7.96 -8.04
N SER A 41 0.40 -9.00 -8.87
CA SER A 41 1.30 -10.17 -8.79
C SER A 41 2.78 -9.84 -8.98
N GLN A 42 3.11 -8.64 -9.47
CA GLN A 42 4.47 -8.13 -9.59
C GLN A 42 4.93 -7.30 -8.38
N GLY A 43 4.08 -7.14 -7.36
CA GLY A 43 4.40 -6.48 -6.10
C GLY A 43 3.93 -5.03 -5.97
N TYR A 44 3.52 -4.35 -7.05
CA TYR A 44 3.03 -2.96 -6.96
C TYR A 44 1.53 -2.86 -6.69
N PHE A 45 1.08 -1.71 -6.18
CA PHE A 45 -0.35 -1.40 -6.02
C PHE A 45 -0.92 -0.70 -7.25
N ILE A 46 -2.06 -1.18 -7.76
CA ILE A 46 -2.70 -0.66 -8.98
C ILE A 46 -3.41 0.66 -8.70
N GLU A 47 -3.05 1.73 -9.40
CA GLU A 47 -3.70 3.04 -9.30
C GLU A 47 -4.43 3.36 -10.59
N HIS A 48 -5.75 3.58 -10.51
CA HIS A 48 -6.60 3.93 -11.66
C HIS A 48 -6.48 2.99 -12.88
N GLY A 49 -6.14 1.72 -12.66
CA GLY A 49 -6.01 0.71 -13.72
C GLY A 49 -4.60 0.59 -14.34
N GLY A 50 -3.62 1.33 -13.81
CA GLY A 50 -2.21 1.22 -14.19
C GLY A 50 -1.30 1.11 -12.96
N PHE A 51 -0.02 1.37 -13.19
CA PHE A 51 0.97 1.53 -12.13
C PHE A 51 1.46 2.97 -12.08
N ASP A 52 1.88 3.41 -10.91
CA ASP A 52 2.52 4.71 -10.69
C ASP A 52 3.56 4.53 -9.58
N SER A 53 4.83 4.76 -9.90
CA SER A 53 5.95 4.56 -8.97
C SER A 53 5.82 5.48 -7.74
N SER A 54 5.39 6.72 -7.92
CA SER A 54 5.21 7.65 -6.80
C SER A 54 4.10 7.20 -5.84
N TYR A 55 2.97 6.70 -6.36
CA TYR A 55 1.89 6.21 -5.51
C TYR A 55 2.18 4.86 -4.87
N ASN A 56 2.93 3.99 -5.54
CA ASN A 56 3.37 2.76 -4.93
C ASN A 56 4.37 3.03 -3.80
N ALA A 57 5.31 3.97 -3.97
CA ALA A 57 6.18 4.45 -2.89
C ALA A 57 5.40 5.06 -1.71
N VAL A 58 4.34 5.82 -1.96
CA VAL A 58 3.44 6.33 -0.89
C VAL A 58 2.75 5.17 -0.17
N SER A 59 2.30 4.15 -0.89
CA SER A 59 1.69 2.95 -0.30
C SER A 59 2.68 2.24 0.63
N ILE A 60 3.93 2.05 0.18
CA ILE A 60 5.02 1.48 1.00
C ILE A 60 5.19 2.28 2.30
N LEU A 61 5.37 3.59 2.21
CA LEU A 61 5.56 4.46 3.38
C LEU A 61 4.42 4.32 4.40
N LYS A 62 3.18 4.21 3.92
CA LYS A 62 2.00 4.08 4.79
C LYS A 62 1.87 2.67 5.37
N LEU A 63 2.24 1.63 4.62
CA LEU A 63 2.30 0.26 5.12
C LEU A 63 3.39 0.10 6.18
N GLU A 64 4.57 0.70 6.00
CA GLU A 64 5.64 0.72 7.01
C GLU A 64 5.15 1.38 8.30
N LEU A 65 4.46 2.52 8.19
CA LEU A 65 3.89 3.19 9.36
C LEU A 65 2.80 2.33 10.03
N TYR A 66 1.93 1.68 9.26
CA TYR A 66 0.93 0.77 9.80
C TYR A 66 1.59 -0.43 10.52
N GLN A 67 2.63 -1.01 9.92
CA GLN A 67 3.40 -2.14 10.44
C GLN A 67 4.06 -1.82 11.80
N LEU A 68 4.52 -0.59 12.00
CA LEU A 68 5.09 -0.15 13.28
C LEU A 68 4.10 -0.26 14.44
N TYR A 69 2.81 0.03 14.20
CA TYR A 69 1.76 -0.04 15.22
C TYR A 69 1.10 -1.43 15.29
N PHE A 70 0.99 -2.11 14.15
CA PHE A 70 0.24 -3.37 14.01
C PHE A 70 1.05 -4.39 13.21
N PRO A 71 2.07 -5.03 13.82
CA PRO A 71 2.95 -5.95 13.10
C PRO A 71 2.20 -7.13 12.47
N SER A 72 2.45 -7.35 11.18
CA SER A 72 1.91 -8.45 10.39
C SER A 72 2.94 -8.96 9.38
N SER A 73 3.10 -10.28 9.28
CA SER A 73 3.97 -10.89 8.25
C SER A 73 3.45 -10.65 6.84
N GLN A 74 2.12 -10.55 6.67
CA GLN A 74 1.50 -10.25 5.39
C GLN A 74 1.87 -8.83 4.91
N ILE A 75 1.82 -7.85 5.82
CA ILE A 75 2.18 -6.46 5.51
C ILE A 75 3.68 -6.35 5.23
N GLU A 76 4.51 -7.01 6.04
CA GLU A 76 5.95 -7.06 5.83
C GLU A 76 6.31 -7.63 4.44
N ASN A 77 5.64 -8.71 4.02
CA ASN A 77 5.84 -9.29 2.69
C ASN A 77 5.37 -8.34 1.59
N ALA A 78 4.20 -7.71 1.74
CA ALA A 78 3.71 -6.74 0.78
C ALA A 78 4.71 -5.57 0.59
N ILE A 79 5.27 -5.04 1.68
CA ILE A 79 6.32 -4.01 1.65
C ILE A 79 7.55 -4.50 0.88
N LYS A 80 8.03 -5.72 1.17
CA LYS A 80 9.21 -6.30 0.50
C LYS A 80 8.99 -6.43 -1.01
N GLU A 81 7.84 -6.94 -1.43
CA GLU A 81 7.50 -7.12 -2.84
C GLU A 81 7.34 -5.77 -3.55
N SER A 82 6.65 -4.80 -2.95
CA SER A 82 6.52 -3.45 -3.51
C SER A 82 7.86 -2.75 -3.63
N MET A 83 8.73 -2.87 -2.62
CA MET A 83 10.07 -2.30 -2.66
C MET A 83 10.96 -2.97 -3.71
N ALA A 84 10.83 -4.29 -3.90
CA ALA A 84 11.53 -4.99 -4.98
C ALA A 84 11.11 -4.47 -6.35
N TRP A 85 9.82 -4.21 -6.55
CA TRP A 85 9.31 -3.62 -7.77
C TRP A 85 9.81 -2.18 -8.00
N GLU A 86 9.80 -1.32 -6.97
CA GLU A 86 10.32 0.06 -7.05
C GLU A 86 11.77 0.12 -7.52
N LYS A 87 12.61 -0.80 -7.03
CA LYS A 87 14.01 -0.88 -7.46
C LYS A 87 14.16 -1.11 -8.96
N THR A 88 13.19 -1.76 -9.61
CA THR A 88 13.19 -1.96 -11.07
C THR A 88 12.80 -0.70 -11.85
N ARG A 89 12.28 0.33 -11.18
CA ARG A 89 11.89 1.62 -11.77
C ARG A 89 13.04 2.63 -11.79
N ILE A 90 14.14 2.34 -11.10
CA ILE A 90 15.34 3.18 -11.08
C ILE A 90 16.14 2.93 -12.37
N LEU A 91 16.27 3.97 -13.19
CA LEU A 91 17.07 3.94 -14.42
C LEU A 91 18.57 3.96 -14.10
N PRO A 92 19.45 3.59 -15.04
CA PRO A 92 20.90 3.73 -14.86
C PRO A 92 21.36 5.17 -14.56
N SER A 93 20.56 6.18 -14.94
CA SER A 93 20.78 7.59 -14.60
C SER A 93 20.49 7.93 -13.13
N GLY A 94 19.77 7.05 -12.40
CA GLY A 94 19.26 7.29 -11.06
C GLY A 94 17.86 7.93 -11.03
N GLU A 95 17.28 8.27 -12.19
CA GLU A 95 15.89 8.73 -12.28
C GLU A 95 14.90 7.60 -12.02
N VAL A 96 13.70 7.95 -11.53
CA VAL A 96 12.60 7.00 -11.29
C VAL A 96 11.58 7.12 -12.42
N ASN A 97 11.20 5.98 -13.01
CA ASN A 97 10.18 5.85 -14.06
C ASN A 97 8.91 5.21 -13.50
#